data_AF-A8X1V0-F1
#
_entry.id   AF-A8X1V0-F1
#
_cell.length_a   1.000
_cell.length_b   1.000
_cell.length_c   1.000
_cell.angle_alpha   90.00
_cell.angle_beta   90.00
_cell.angle_gamma   90.00
#
_symmetry.space_group_name_H-M   'P 1'
#
loop_
_entity.id
_entity.type
_entity.pdbx_description
1 polymer ?
#
loop_
_entity_poly.entity_id
_entity_poly.type
_entity_poly.pdbx_seq_one_letter_code
_entity_poly.pdbx_strand_id
1 'polypeptide(L)'
;MRLKVQTSLAIISVFAIFTRISAAETICNGTELSVYDDLDIGGLTEKPCTKVFGDIVIANLNGGKRMSNYWTIEELYGSLFIVNTTNLGDSVNLQNLQTIHAAESPALVIRNNRGLRLAIGARLGHVSTGSNITYWLTDNWPAAMTESEHYTLFMASDKNRPVFYTDNHFTTRQCDGWYYKLWTFVFGTLCVMVSCALIGLSFYGRREKTKKGI
;
A
#
# COMPACT_ATOMS: atom_id res chain seq x y z
N MET A 1 -38.74 18.48 -0.32
CA MET A 1 -38.02 17.30 0.20
C MET A 1 -36.66 17.07 -0.48
N ARG A 2 -36.53 17.22 -1.81
CA ARG A 2 -35.27 17.01 -2.56
C ARG A 2 -34.10 17.92 -2.16
N LEU A 3 -34.36 19.18 -1.79
CA LEU A 3 -33.31 20.15 -1.41
C LEU A 3 -32.63 19.86 -0.06
N LYS A 4 -33.35 19.26 0.90
CA LYS A 4 -32.80 18.85 2.22
C LYS A 4 -31.88 17.62 2.11
N VAL A 5 -32.14 16.75 1.14
CA VAL A 5 -31.33 15.52 0.93
C VAL A 5 -30.00 15.86 0.25
N GLN A 6 -30.00 16.77 -0.73
CA GLN A 6 -28.76 17.19 -1.41
C GLN A 6 -27.81 17.97 -0.49
N THR A 7 -28.33 18.81 0.39
CA THR A 7 -27.52 19.55 1.39
C THR A 7 -26.93 18.60 2.44
N SER A 8 -27.70 17.60 2.89
CA SER A 8 -27.22 16.60 3.85
C SER A 8 -26.09 15.71 3.26
N LEU A 9 -26.21 15.32 1.99
CA LEU A 9 -25.18 14.54 1.28
C LEU A 9 -23.88 15.33 1.08
N ALA A 10 -23.98 16.63 0.75
CA ALA A 10 -22.81 17.49 0.59
C ALA A 10 -22.09 17.73 1.94
N ILE A 11 -22.83 17.86 3.04
CA ILE A 11 -22.24 18.01 4.38
C ILE A 11 -21.54 16.72 4.82
N ILE A 12 -22.12 15.55 4.54
CA ILE A 12 -21.50 14.25 4.84
C ILE A 12 -20.25 14.03 3.98
N SER A 13 -20.27 14.43 2.70
CA SER A 13 -19.08 14.31 1.85
C SER A 13 -17.96 15.25 2.32
N VAL A 14 -18.28 16.47 2.74
CA VAL A 14 -17.30 17.41 3.32
C VAL A 14 -16.78 16.86 4.64
N PHE A 15 -17.62 16.36 5.54
CA PHE A 15 -17.17 15.74 6.79
C PHE A 15 -16.27 14.51 6.54
N ALA A 16 -16.60 13.65 5.56
CA ALA A 16 -15.78 12.49 5.20
C ALA A 16 -14.42 12.87 4.58
N ILE A 17 -14.33 14.05 3.96
CA ILE A 17 -13.08 14.61 3.44
C ILE A 17 -12.25 15.23 4.58
N PHE A 18 -12.89 15.91 5.54
CA PHE A 18 -12.21 16.60 6.66
C PHE A 18 -11.84 15.67 7.84
N THR A 19 -12.47 14.49 8.00
CA THR A 19 -12.04 13.51 9.02
C THR A 19 -10.73 12.80 8.70
N ARG A 20 -10.10 13.09 7.55
CA ARG A 20 -8.72 12.62 7.26
C ARG A 20 -7.64 13.50 7.89
N ILE A 21 -8.01 14.50 8.70
CA ILE A 21 -7.06 15.42 9.29
C ILE A 21 -6.48 14.84 10.57
N SER A 22 -5.19 14.52 10.46
CA SER A 22 -4.21 14.31 11.53
C SER A 22 -4.45 13.10 12.42
N ALA A 23 -3.96 11.94 11.96
CA ALA A 23 -3.24 11.09 12.90
C ALA A 23 -2.15 11.97 13.55
N ALA A 24 -2.03 11.92 14.87
CA ALA A 24 -1.00 12.69 15.56
C ALA A 24 0.38 12.25 15.04
N GLU A 25 1.18 13.21 14.56
CA GLU A 25 2.54 12.93 14.07
C GLU A 25 3.35 12.34 15.22
N THR A 26 3.70 11.06 15.08
CA THR A 26 4.47 10.32 16.08
C THR A 26 5.81 9.98 15.47
N ILE A 27 6.85 10.63 16.00
CA ILE A 27 8.21 10.53 15.51
C ILE A 27 8.95 9.43 16.27
N CYS A 28 9.61 8.54 15.54
CA CYS A 28 10.43 7.46 16.09
C CYS A 28 11.79 7.41 15.41
N ASN A 29 12.76 6.79 16.08
CA ASN A 29 14.04 6.46 15.47
C ASN A 29 13.95 5.11 14.74
N GLY A 30 14.59 4.98 13.58
CA GLY A 30 14.66 3.72 12.82
C GLY A 30 15.24 2.56 13.63
N THR A 31 16.13 2.85 14.58
CA THR A 31 16.68 1.85 15.52
C THR A 31 15.62 1.24 16.45
N GLU A 32 14.57 1.99 16.83
CA GLU A 32 13.45 1.47 17.64
C GLU A 32 12.53 0.51 16.88
N LEU A 33 12.65 0.53 15.55
CA LEU A 33 11.87 -0.27 14.61
C LEU A 33 12.73 -1.32 13.89
N SER A 34 14.02 -1.37 14.21
CA SER A 34 14.97 -2.31 13.61
C SER A 34 15.04 -3.60 14.43
N VAL A 35 15.16 -4.72 13.74
CA VAL A 35 15.32 -6.07 14.28
C VAL A 35 16.45 -6.76 13.53
N TYR A 36 17.45 -7.24 14.26
CA TYR A 36 18.63 -7.90 13.70
C TYR A 36 18.59 -9.41 13.87
N ASP A 37 17.76 -9.91 14.78
CA ASP A 37 17.45 -11.32 14.96
C ASP A 37 16.04 -11.54 15.56
N ASP A 38 15.69 -12.80 15.78
CA ASP A 38 14.39 -13.21 16.31
C ASP A 38 14.12 -12.77 17.77
N LEU A 39 15.16 -12.44 18.55
CA LEU A 39 15.03 -12.01 19.96
C LEU A 39 14.64 -10.54 20.04
N ASP A 40 15.11 -9.72 19.09
CA ASP A 40 14.85 -8.28 19.04
C ASP A 40 13.37 -7.93 18.83
N ILE A 41 12.57 -8.87 18.35
CA ILE A 41 11.14 -8.67 18.07
C ILE A 41 10.39 -8.23 19.33
N GLY A 42 10.76 -8.77 20.50
CA GLY A 42 10.16 -8.39 21.78
C GLY A 42 10.54 -6.98 22.25
N GLY A 43 11.57 -6.38 21.66
CA GLY A 43 12.06 -5.04 21.94
C GLY A 43 11.53 -3.97 20.98
N LEU A 44 10.72 -4.35 19.98
CA LEU A 44 10.12 -3.40 19.05
C LEU A 44 9.20 -2.41 19.79
N THR A 45 9.34 -1.13 19.47
CA THR A 45 8.52 -0.07 20.08
C THR A 45 7.04 -0.29 19.79
N GLU A 46 6.18 -0.31 20.82
CA GLU A 46 4.72 -0.40 20.65
C GLU A 46 4.10 0.93 20.19
N LYS A 47 4.91 1.99 20.06
CA LYS A 47 4.44 3.31 19.62
C LYS A 47 3.99 3.25 18.15
N PRO A 48 2.82 3.82 17.82
CA PRO A 48 2.34 3.89 16.43
C PRO A 48 3.08 5.00 15.68
N CYS A 49 4.31 4.72 15.26
CA CYS A 49 5.16 5.67 14.55
C CYS A 49 4.56 6.01 13.18
N THR A 50 4.38 7.30 12.89
CA THR A 50 3.97 7.79 11.57
C THR A 50 5.16 8.32 10.77
N LYS A 51 6.18 8.83 11.47
CA LYS A 51 7.41 9.38 10.87
C LYS A 51 8.63 8.75 11.53
N VAL A 52 9.55 8.27 10.70
CA VAL A 52 10.73 7.56 11.17
C VAL A 52 11.99 8.26 10.67
N PHE A 53 12.93 8.55 11.57
CA PHE A 53 14.25 9.07 11.22
C PHE A 53 15.32 8.02 11.43
N GLY A 54 16.17 7.84 10.43
CA GLY A 54 17.18 6.80 10.40
C GLY A 54 16.67 5.53 9.72
N ASP A 55 17.61 4.63 9.50
CA ASP A 55 17.37 3.41 8.74
C ASP A 55 16.56 2.40 9.55
N ILE A 56 15.68 1.67 8.86
CA ILE A 56 14.98 0.51 9.42
C ILE A 56 15.66 -0.73 8.89
N VAL A 57 16.17 -1.58 9.77
CA VAL A 57 16.81 -2.85 9.42
C VAL A 57 15.97 -4.00 9.91
N ILE A 58 15.62 -4.93 9.03
CA ILE A 58 14.90 -6.16 9.33
C ILE A 58 15.77 -7.31 8.83
N ALA A 59 16.49 -7.97 9.74
CA ALA A 59 17.49 -8.95 9.37
C ALA A 59 17.39 -10.26 10.15
N ASN A 60 17.86 -11.34 9.52
CA ASN A 60 18.05 -12.67 10.12
C ASN A 60 16.80 -13.28 10.80
N LEU A 61 15.61 -12.87 10.36
CA LEU A 61 14.35 -13.35 10.91
C LEU A 61 13.89 -14.66 10.27
N ASN A 62 13.29 -15.53 11.08
CA ASN A 62 12.76 -16.81 10.61
C ASN A 62 11.29 -17.02 10.98
N GLY A 63 10.48 -17.31 9.96
CA GLY A 63 9.04 -17.53 10.09
C GLY A 63 8.24 -16.23 10.23
N GLY A 64 6.91 -16.34 10.11
CA GLY A 64 6.02 -15.19 10.26
C GLY A 64 6.01 -14.68 11.70
N LYS A 65 6.18 -13.37 11.87
CA LYS A 65 6.21 -12.66 13.15
C LYS A 65 5.15 -11.56 13.14
N ARG A 66 4.51 -11.28 14.27
CA ARG A 66 3.57 -10.15 14.35
C ARG A 66 4.35 -8.87 14.59
N MET A 67 4.54 -8.06 13.54
CA MET A 67 5.21 -6.76 13.61
C MET A 67 4.27 -5.65 13.11
N SER A 68 3.21 -5.39 13.87
CA SER A 68 2.15 -4.43 13.50
C SER A 68 2.63 -2.97 13.38
N ASN A 69 3.78 -2.66 13.96
CA ASN A 69 4.24 -1.28 14.15
C ASN A 69 4.65 -0.64 12.81
N TYR A 70 4.95 -1.45 11.80
CA TYR A 70 5.23 -0.98 10.45
C TYR A 70 4.00 -0.44 9.72
N TRP A 71 2.78 -0.86 10.13
CA TRP A 71 1.55 -0.47 9.43
C TRP A 71 1.29 1.03 9.50
N THR A 72 1.65 1.69 10.59
CA THR A 72 1.34 3.11 10.82
C THR A 72 2.34 4.06 10.18
N ILE A 73 3.47 3.55 9.67
CA ILE A 73 4.54 4.37 9.11
C ILE A 73 4.07 4.99 7.79
N GLU A 74 4.16 6.32 7.72
CA GLU A 74 3.79 7.13 6.56
C GLU A 74 5.03 7.73 5.88
N GLU A 75 6.01 8.17 6.66
CA GLU A 75 7.25 8.78 6.16
C GLU A 75 8.49 8.12 6.76
N LEU A 76 9.45 7.76 5.92
CA LEU A 76 10.74 7.24 6.31
C LEU A 76 11.87 8.16 5.83
N TYR A 77 12.58 8.80 6.75
CA TYR A 77 13.80 9.59 6.51
C TYR A 77 15.02 8.73 6.77
N GLY A 78 15.21 7.74 5.90
CA GLY A 78 16.26 6.74 5.95
C GLY A 78 16.04 5.71 4.86
N SER A 79 16.84 4.66 4.90
CA SER A 79 16.73 3.49 4.03
C SER A 79 16.03 2.34 4.75
N LEU A 80 15.28 1.55 3.99
CA LEU A 80 14.70 0.30 4.48
C LEU A 80 15.54 -0.89 4.01
N PHE A 81 16.06 -1.65 4.97
CA PHE A 81 16.84 -2.87 4.74
C PHE A 81 16.05 -4.08 5.19
N ILE A 82 15.83 -5.04 4.30
CA ILE A 82 15.24 -6.35 4.61
C ILE A 82 16.21 -7.41 4.09
N VAL A 83 16.91 -8.08 5.01
CA VAL A 83 18.08 -8.88 4.65
C VAL A 83 18.06 -10.24 5.34
N ASN A 84 18.34 -11.31 4.59
CA ASN A 84 18.53 -12.64 5.17
C ASN A 84 17.33 -13.15 5.99
N THR A 85 16.10 -12.93 5.51
CA THR A 85 14.89 -13.37 6.19
C THR A 85 14.28 -14.59 5.53
N THR A 86 13.60 -15.45 6.29
CA THR A 86 12.91 -16.63 5.73
C THR A 86 11.45 -16.72 6.17
N ASN A 87 10.55 -16.96 5.22
CA ASN A 87 9.11 -17.15 5.40
C ASN A 87 8.44 -16.09 6.28
N LEU A 88 8.82 -14.82 6.12
CA LEU A 88 8.17 -13.72 6.84
C LEU A 88 6.69 -13.58 6.49
N GLY A 89 6.22 -14.07 5.34
CA GLY A 89 4.84 -13.83 4.91
C GLY A 89 4.55 -12.33 4.90
N ASP A 90 3.43 -11.92 5.50
CA ASP A 90 2.96 -10.52 5.52
C ASP A 90 3.40 -9.76 6.79
N SER A 91 4.43 -10.26 7.48
CA SER A 91 4.90 -9.69 8.77
C SER A 91 5.42 -8.26 8.63
N VAL A 92 6.02 -7.93 7.48
CA VAL A 92 6.50 -6.58 7.17
C VAL A 92 5.49 -5.92 6.26
N ASN A 93 4.67 -5.05 6.86
CA ASN A 93 3.54 -4.44 6.18
C ASN A 93 3.62 -2.92 6.29
N LEU A 94 4.00 -2.27 5.17
CA LEU A 94 4.23 -0.84 5.03
C LEU A 94 3.21 -0.24 4.04
N GLN A 95 1.94 -0.65 4.14
CA GLN A 95 0.88 -0.21 3.22
C GLN A 95 0.58 1.28 3.28
N ASN A 96 0.79 1.93 4.43
CA ASN A 96 0.57 3.37 4.59
C ASN A 96 1.81 4.22 4.28
N LEU A 97 2.94 3.60 3.92
CA LEU A 97 4.15 4.32 3.58
C LEU A 97 3.91 5.14 2.31
N GLN A 98 4.05 6.45 2.44
CA GLN A 98 3.84 7.45 1.40
C GLN A 98 5.15 7.98 0.86
N THR A 99 6.16 8.07 1.72
CA THR A 99 7.42 8.73 1.37
C THR A 99 8.65 8.04 1.94
N ILE A 100 9.70 7.92 1.12
CA ILE A 100 11.04 7.50 1.55
C ILE A 100 12.06 8.56 1.13
N HIS A 101 12.87 9.01 2.08
CA HIS A 101 13.93 9.97 1.90
C HIS A 101 15.25 9.40 2.44
N ALA A 102 16.01 8.73 1.59
CA ALA A 102 17.32 8.21 1.95
C ALA A 102 18.43 9.21 1.62
N ALA A 103 19.38 9.41 2.53
CA ALA A 103 20.47 10.37 2.29
C ALA A 103 21.53 9.79 1.33
N GLU A 104 22.21 8.72 1.76
CA GLU A 104 23.41 8.21 1.06
C GLU A 104 23.26 6.78 0.53
N SER A 105 22.25 6.06 1.00
CA SER A 105 22.00 4.65 0.69
C SER A 105 20.82 4.49 -0.28
N PRO A 106 20.71 3.37 -1.02
CA PRO A 106 19.51 3.06 -1.78
C PRO A 106 18.27 3.14 -0.88
N ALA A 107 17.16 3.66 -1.40
CA ALA A 107 15.94 3.86 -0.60
C ALA A 107 15.39 2.53 -0.05
N LEU A 108 15.53 1.46 -0.84
CA LEU A 108 15.10 0.11 -0.50
C LEU A 108 16.21 -0.89 -0.81
N VAL A 109 16.56 -1.72 0.17
CA VAL A 109 17.52 -2.82 0.04
C VAL A 109 16.85 -4.10 0.51
N ILE A 110 16.49 -4.97 -0.43
CA ILE A 110 15.88 -6.28 -0.15
C ILE A 110 16.82 -7.34 -0.70
N ARG A 111 17.48 -8.07 0.19
CA ARG A 111 18.49 -9.05 -0.21
C ARG A 111 18.44 -10.37 0.54
N ASN A 112 18.70 -11.46 -0.17
CA ASN A 112 18.88 -12.80 0.42
C ASN A 112 17.63 -13.27 1.21
N ASN A 113 16.43 -12.94 0.76
CA ASN A 113 15.20 -13.29 1.47
C ASN A 113 14.50 -14.48 0.81
N ARG A 114 13.97 -15.40 1.62
CA ARG A 114 13.18 -16.54 1.15
C ARG A 114 11.72 -16.43 1.57
N GLY A 115 10.75 -16.54 0.66
CA GLY A 115 9.33 -16.54 0.99
C GLY A 115 8.82 -15.21 1.55
N LEU A 116 9.48 -14.10 1.21
CA LEU A 116 9.08 -12.75 1.59
C LEU A 116 7.85 -12.32 0.77
N ARG A 117 6.77 -11.91 1.44
CA ARG A 117 5.63 -11.25 0.79
C ARG A 117 5.62 -9.80 1.24
N LEU A 118 6.13 -8.96 0.36
CA LEU A 118 6.31 -7.56 0.67
C LEU A 118 5.01 -6.80 0.43
N ALA A 119 4.52 -6.07 1.42
CA ALA A 119 3.43 -5.11 1.23
C ALA A 119 3.99 -3.70 1.37
N ILE A 120 4.72 -3.23 0.36
CA ILE A 120 5.17 -1.84 0.30
C ILE A 120 4.20 -1.04 -0.56
N GLY A 121 3.70 0.05 0.04
CA GLY A 121 3.53 1.27 -0.74
C GLY A 121 2.35 1.29 -1.70
N ALA A 122 1.20 0.71 -1.34
CA ALA A 122 -0.05 1.01 -2.05
C ALA A 122 -0.35 2.52 -2.12
N ARG A 123 0.29 3.32 -1.24
CA ARG A 123 0.21 4.78 -1.16
C ARG A 123 1.55 5.47 -1.41
N LEU A 124 2.59 4.75 -1.80
CA LEU A 124 3.92 5.31 -1.99
C LEU A 124 3.89 6.26 -3.19
N GLY A 125 4.08 7.55 -2.91
CA GLY A 125 4.00 8.61 -3.91
C GLY A 125 5.32 9.32 -4.16
N HIS A 126 6.29 9.18 -3.25
CA HIS A 126 7.57 9.88 -3.36
C HIS A 126 8.73 9.08 -2.76
N VAL A 127 9.82 8.93 -3.52
CA VAL A 127 11.06 8.28 -3.10
C VAL A 127 12.24 9.10 -3.58
N SER A 128 13.06 9.58 -2.66
CA SER A 128 14.33 10.23 -2.97
C SER A 128 15.51 9.49 -2.32
N THR A 129 16.64 9.50 -3.02
CA THR A 129 17.89 8.90 -2.54
C THR A 129 19.09 9.57 -3.19
N GLY A 130 20.13 9.87 -2.41
CA GLY A 130 21.42 10.34 -2.91
C GLY A 130 22.32 9.24 -3.48
N SER A 131 22.00 7.96 -3.26
CA SER A 131 22.74 6.83 -3.86
C SER A 131 22.50 6.76 -5.36
N ASN A 132 23.50 6.36 -6.17
CA ASN A 132 23.31 6.11 -7.61
C ASN A 132 22.27 5.01 -7.86
N ILE A 133 22.26 3.97 -7.03
CA ILE A 133 21.28 2.88 -7.06
C ILE A 133 20.06 3.31 -6.26
N THR A 134 18.87 3.31 -6.88
CA THR A 134 17.62 3.70 -6.20
C THR A 134 17.08 2.56 -5.34
N TYR A 135 17.02 1.37 -5.93
CA TYR A 135 16.46 0.17 -5.30
C TYR A 135 17.42 -1.00 -5.52
N TRP A 136 17.78 -1.72 -4.46
CA TRP A 136 18.64 -2.90 -4.50
C TRP A 136 17.84 -4.14 -4.13
N LEU A 137 17.67 -5.06 -5.10
CA LEU A 137 16.78 -6.20 -4.96
C LEU A 137 17.46 -7.47 -5.52
N THR A 138 18.21 -8.22 -4.70
CA THR A 138 18.97 -9.40 -5.16
C THR A 138 18.81 -10.61 -4.25
N ASP A 139 19.05 -11.80 -4.77
CA ASP A 139 19.10 -13.06 -4.02
C ASP A 139 17.78 -13.40 -3.30
N ASN A 140 16.62 -13.00 -3.84
CA ASN A 140 15.33 -13.23 -3.20
C ASN A 140 14.52 -14.34 -3.88
N TRP A 141 14.00 -15.31 -3.11
CA TRP A 141 13.32 -16.50 -3.64
C TRP A 141 12.03 -16.88 -2.88
N PRO A 142 10.88 -17.10 -3.52
CA PRO A 142 10.60 -16.87 -4.93
C PRO A 142 10.65 -15.37 -5.26
N ALA A 143 10.66 -15.02 -6.55
CA ALA A 143 10.84 -13.65 -7.04
C ALA A 143 10.05 -12.61 -6.23
N ALA A 144 10.73 -11.54 -5.83
CA ALA A 144 10.36 -10.71 -4.68
C ALA A 144 9.29 -9.65 -4.91
N MET A 145 8.83 -9.44 -6.16
CA MET A 145 7.99 -8.30 -6.49
C MET A 145 7.02 -8.58 -7.63
N THR A 146 5.80 -8.07 -7.48
CA THR A 146 4.79 -8.05 -8.54
C THR A 146 5.03 -6.91 -9.53
N GLU A 147 4.49 -7.01 -10.75
CA GLU A 147 4.58 -5.93 -11.74
C GLU A 147 3.99 -4.61 -11.24
N SER A 148 2.90 -4.66 -10.46
CA SER A 148 2.27 -3.46 -9.89
C SER A 148 3.15 -2.77 -8.84
N GLU A 149 3.86 -3.54 -8.02
CA GLU A 149 4.82 -2.98 -7.05
C GLU A 149 6.01 -2.37 -7.76
N HIS A 150 6.52 -3.02 -8.82
CA HIS A 150 7.60 -2.47 -9.63
C HIS A 150 7.20 -1.14 -10.28
N TYR A 151 6.00 -1.08 -10.87
CA TYR A 151 5.44 0.15 -11.42
C TYR A 151 5.28 1.24 -10.36
N THR A 152 4.81 0.89 -9.18
CA THR A 152 4.65 1.84 -8.06
C THR A 152 5.98 2.45 -7.63
N LEU A 153 7.02 1.62 -7.46
CA LEU A 153 8.36 2.09 -7.13
C LEU A 153 8.97 2.94 -8.25
N PHE A 154 8.71 2.57 -9.51
CA PHE A 154 9.18 3.34 -10.66
C PHE A 154 8.57 4.74 -10.66
N MET A 155 7.25 4.85 -10.45
CA MET A 155 6.52 6.11 -10.49
C MET A 155 6.75 7.00 -9.26
N ALA A 156 7.04 6.40 -8.10
CA ALA A 156 7.30 7.16 -6.88
C ALA A 156 8.71 7.81 -6.86
N SER A 157 9.65 7.33 -7.67
CA SER A 157 11.03 7.85 -7.68
C SER A 157 11.11 9.30 -8.15
N ASP A 158 11.81 10.13 -7.38
CA ASP A 158 12.17 11.51 -7.75
C ASP A 158 13.16 11.57 -8.94
N LYS A 159 13.92 10.50 -9.15
CA LYS A 159 14.79 10.37 -10.32
C LYS A 159 13.96 10.04 -11.57
N ASN A 160 14.22 10.77 -12.66
CA ASN A 160 13.66 10.51 -13.99
C ASN A 160 13.94 9.09 -14.53
N ARG A 161 15.02 8.44 -14.07
CA ARG A 161 15.39 7.07 -14.41
C ARG A 161 15.86 6.33 -13.14
N PRO A 162 14.94 5.78 -12.34
CA PRO A 162 15.34 5.00 -11.16
C PRO A 162 16.19 3.80 -11.56
N VAL A 163 17.25 3.55 -10.80
CA VAL A 163 18.13 2.40 -11.02
C VAL A 163 17.70 1.27 -10.08
N PHE A 164 17.20 0.19 -10.69
CA PHE A 164 16.93 -1.07 -10.00
C PHE A 164 18.14 -1.98 -10.18
N TYR A 165 18.86 -2.25 -9.09
CA TYR A 165 19.92 -3.25 -9.08
C TYR A 165 19.30 -4.61 -8.74
N THR A 166 19.06 -5.41 -9.78
CA THR A 166 18.37 -6.71 -9.70
C THR A 166 19.25 -7.82 -10.27
N ASP A 167 19.08 -9.03 -9.76
CA ASP A 167 19.68 -10.23 -10.35
C ASP A 167 18.72 -10.95 -11.32
N ASN A 168 19.17 -12.06 -11.90
CA ASN A 168 18.37 -12.87 -12.84
C ASN A 168 17.19 -13.60 -12.16
N HIS A 169 17.15 -13.64 -10.82
CA HIS A 169 16.07 -14.26 -10.05
C HIS A 169 14.91 -13.29 -9.78
N PHE A 170 15.12 -12.00 -10.02
CA PHE A 170 14.08 -11.00 -10.01
C PHE A 170 13.26 -11.04 -11.30
N THR A 171 12.24 -11.91 -11.33
CA THR A 171 11.23 -11.90 -12.39
C THR A 171 9.95 -11.26 -11.85
N THR A 172 9.51 -10.14 -12.43
CA THR A 172 8.19 -9.59 -12.10
C THR A 172 7.12 -10.57 -12.55
N ARG A 173 6.37 -11.13 -11.59
CA ARG A 173 5.22 -11.97 -11.94
C ARG A 173 4.09 -11.06 -12.37
N GLN A 174 3.56 -11.28 -13.58
CA GLN A 174 2.30 -10.66 -13.99
C GLN A 174 1.24 -11.03 -12.95
N CYS A 175 0.52 -10.03 -12.43
CA CYS A 175 -0.68 -10.30 -11.66
C CYS A 175 -1.59 -11.17 -12.53
N ASP A 176 -2.28 -12.15 -11.92
CA ASP A 176 -3.05 -13.18 -12.63
C ASP A 176 -4.22 -12.54 -13.40
N GLY A 177 -3.94 -12.03 -14.60
CA GLY A 177 -4.78 -11.07 -15.32
C GLY A 177 -6.12 -11.67 -15.73
N TRP A 178 -6.20 -12.99 -15.81
CA TRP A 178 -7.44 -13.74 -16.00
C TRP A 178 -8.43 -13.48 -14.86
N TYR A 179 -7.97 -13.54 -13.61
CA TYR A 179 -8.82 -13.34 -12.44
C TYR A 179 -9.40 -11.93 -12.42
N TYR A 180 -8.58 -10.91 -12.67
CA TYR A 180 -9.04 -9.52 -12.75
C TYR A 180 -10.01 -9.28 -13.91
N LYS A 181 -9.74 -9.82 -15.10
CA LYS A 181 -10.65 -9.71 -16.25
C LYS A 181 -12.00 -10.36 -15.97
N LEU A 182 -12.00 -11.54 -15.34
CA LEU A 182 -13.22 -12.25 -14.96
C LEU A 182 -14.04 -11.43 -13.97
N TRP A 183 -13.45 -10.93 -12.89
CA TRP A 183 -14.17 -10.14 -11.89
C TRP A 183 -14.64 -8.80 -12.45
N THR A 184 -13.83 -8.13 -13.26
CA THR A 184 -14.24 -6.88 -13.94
C THR A 184 -15.46 -7.13 -14.84
N PHE A 185 -15.49 -8.25 -15.57
CA PHE A 185 -16.63 -8.64 -16.38
C PHE A 185 -17.88 -8.94 -15.53
N VAL A 186 -17.73 -9.68 -14.43
CA VAL A 186 -18.83 -9.98 -13.50
C VAL A 186 -19.41 -8.70 -12.90
N PHE A 187 -18.55 -7.82 -12.37
CA PHE A 187 -18.98 -6.54 -11.81
C PHE A 187 -19.61 -5.62 -12.85
N GLY A 188 -19.02 -5.52 -14.05
CA GLY A 188 -19.58 -4.73 -15.14
C GLY A 188 -20.98 -5.20 -15.54
N THR A 189 -21.18 -6.52 -15.64
CA THR A 189 -22.49 -7.11 -15.98
C THR A 189 -23.53 -6.85 -14.89
N LEU A 190 -23.15 -6.99 -13.61
CA LEU A 190 -24.00 -6.67 -12.46
C LEU A 190 -24.43 -5.20 -12.47
N CYS A 191 -23.50 -4.27 -12.70
CA CYS A 191 -23.81 -2.84 -12.79
C CYS A 191 -24.79 -2.51 -13.92
N VAL A 192 -24.63 -3.16 -15.09
CA VAL A 192 -25.55 -3.00 -16.23
C VAL A 192 -26.95 -3.52 -15.88
N MET A 193 -27.06 -4.70 -15.28
CA MET A 193 -28.33 -5.29 -14.85
C MET A 193 -29.07 -4.40 -13.84
N VAL A 194 -28.36 -3.89 -12.84
CA VAL A 194 -28.90 -2.95 -11.85
C VAL A 194 -29.36 -1.66 -12.50
N SER A 195 -28.57 -1.11 -13.44
CA SER A 195 -28.93 0.10 -14.18
C SER A 195 -30.19 -0.10 -15.00
N CYS A 196 -30.31 -1.21 -15.73
CA CYS A 196 -31.52 -1.57 -16.48
C CYS A 196 -32.74 -1.73 -15.56
N ALA A 197 -32.60 -2.37 -14.40
CA ALA A 197 -33.68 -2.51 -13.42
C ALA A 197 -34.12 -1.16 -12.84
N LEU A 198 -33.18 -0.28 -12.50
CA LEU A 198 -33.47 1.07 -12.01
C LEU A 198 -34.12 1.95 -13.08
N ILE A 199 -33.65 1.89 -14.32
CA ILE A 199 -34.27 2.54 -15.48
C ILE A 199 -35.70 2.02 -15.65
N GLY A 200 -35.89 0.69 -15.66
CA GLY A 200 -37.21 0.05 -15.73
C GLY A 200 -38.15 0.52 -14.63
N LEU A 201 -37.69 0.56 -13.38
CA LEU A 201 -38.47 1.09 -12.24
C LEU A 201 -38.78 2.59 -12.38
N SER A 202 -37.89 3.38 -12.98
CA SER A 202 -38.13 4.81 -13.19
C SER A 202 -39.18 5.09 -14.26
N PHE A 203 -39.24 4.27 -15.32
CA PHE A 203 -40.21 4.41 -16.41
C PHE A 203 -41.54 3.73 -16.10
N TYR A 204 -41.53 2.52 -15.52
CA TYR A 204 -42.73 1.72 -15.26
C TYR A 204 -43.25 1.79 -13.81
N GLY A 205 -42.42 2.21 -12.85
CA GLY A 205 -42.83 2.42 -11.45
C GLY A 205 -43.55 3.74 -11.21
N ARG A 206 -43.69 4.59 -12.24
CA ARG A 206 -44.51 5.81 -12.18
C ARG A 206 -45.99 5.41 -12.21
N ARG A 207 -46.54 5.01 -11.06
CA ARG A 207 -47.99 4.77 -10.85
C ARG A 207 -48.77 5.95 -11.45
N GLU A 208 -49.68 5.67 -12.37
CA GLU A 208 -50.78 6.56 -12.73
C GLU A 208 -51.65 6.82 -11.49
N LYS A 209 -51.28 7.80 -10.67
CA LYS A 209 -52.18 8.42 -9.70
C LYS A 209 -52.54 9.83 -10.17
N THR A 210 -53.25 9.89 -11.30
CA THR A 210 -54.24 10.94 -11.59
C THR A 210 -55.00 10.55 -12.85
N LYS A 211 -55.94 9.61 -12.70
CA LYS A 211 -57.14 9.51 -13.53
C LYS A 211 -58.06 8.49 -12.88
N LYS A 212 -58.84 8.94 -11.90
CA LYS A 212 -60.18 8.44 -11.59
C LYS A 212 -60.79 9.29 -10.47
N GLY A 213 -61.85 10.02 -10.81
CA GLY A 213 -62.89 10.41 -9.88
C GLY A 213 -63.17 11.90 -9.77
N ILE A 214 -64.13 12.36 -10.60
CA ILE A 214 -64.88 13.63 -10.57
C ILE A 214 -64.16 14.82 -11.20
#